data_AF-A0AAU2GMU8-F1
#
_entry.id   AF-A0AAU2GMU8-F1
#
_cell.length_a   1.000
_cell.length_b   1.000
_cell.length_c   1.000
_cell.angle_alpha   90.00
_cell.angle_beta   90.00
_cell.angle_gamma   90.00
#
_symmetry.space_group_name_H-M   'P 1'
#
loop_
_entity.id
_entity.type
_entity.pdbx_description
1 polymer ?
#
loop_
_entity_poly.entity_id
_entity_poly.type
_entity_poly.pdbx_seq_one_letter_code
_entity_poly.pdbx_strand_id
1 'polypeptide(L)'
;MTSPSPLAPTPFPEESERYTVGVDFGTLSGRAVVVRVRDGQELAAAVHVYRHGVIDRYLPHGGAPLPPDWALQHPQDWRDVLRHAVPQAVAAAGIDPATVIGIATDFTACTVLPTLADGTPLAETDLAGRPHAWPKLWKHHSAQSHADRINELAHARGEKWIARYGGRISAEWQFAKALQVLEEDPLVYDTCARWIEAADWIVWQLTGAESRNACTAGYKGIHQDGTYPSEEYLAALNPQFADFARTRLEFPLSALGSRVGSLSTEAAAWTGLRPGIAVAAGNVDAHVTAAAAQAVEDGQLLAIMGTSTCHVVNAPVLADVPGICGVVAGGIVEGTYGYEAGQSAVGDIFAWVLEQGVPADYLAEAADRGEDLHTLLTRKAAGQPVGGHGLVALDWLNGNRSVLVDHHLSGVIVGLTLATRPEDVYRALLEATAFGTRVIAEALESGGVPVHEFIVAGGLAKNELLMQIYSDVLRRPVSLAASDQGPALGSAIHAAVAAGAHADVRTATAAMSRRLPAVYTPDASRADAYDALFAEYRLLHDHFAVDGLLHRLRSIRDTTHTEG
;
A
#
# COMPACT_ATOMS: atom_id res chain seq x y z
N MET A 1 46.92 3.04 3.64
CA MET A 1 46.35 1.89 2.94
C MET A 1 45.20 2.40 2.10
N THR A 2 45.38 2.45 0.79
CA THR A 2 44.48 3.04 -0.21
C THR A 2 43.25 2.15 -0.40
N SER A 3 42.05 2.72 -0.23
CA SER A 3 40.77 2.06 -0.51
C SER A 3 40.69 1.54 -1.95
N PRO A 4 40.12 0.35 -2.19
CA PRO A 4 39.92 -0.13 -3.55
C PRO A 4 38.86 0.72 -4.26
N SER A 5 39.21 1.20 -5.45
CA SER A 5 38.29 1.85 -6.38
C SER A 5 37.19 0.86 -6.78
N PRO A 6 35.90 1.25 -6.82
CA PRO A 6 34.84 0.37 -7.30
C PRO A 6 35.09 0.05 -8.78
N LEU A 7 35.22 -1.24 -9.09
CA LEU A 7 35.32 -1.74 -10.46
C LEU A 7 34.14 -1.21 -11.27
N ALA A 8 34.44 -0.47 -12.35
CA ALA A 8 33.44 -0.05 -13.32
C ALA A 8 32.73 -1.31 -13.86
N PRO A 9 31.38 -1.31 -13.95
CA PRO A 9 30.65 -2.46 -14.46
C PRO A 9 31.10 -2.77 -15.89
N THR A 10 31.30 -4.07 -16.18
CA THR A 10 31.59 -4.52 -17.53
C THR A 10 30.42 -4.13 -18.44
N PRO A 11 30.65 -3.38 -19.54
CA PRO A 11 29.57 -2.93 -20.41
C PRO A 11 28.85 -4.14 -21.01
N PHE A 12 27.51 -4.09 -21.01
CA PHE A 12 26.68 -5.07 -21.70
C PHE A 12 26.89 -4.92 -23.21
N PRO A 13 26.95 -6.02 -23.99
CA PRO A 13 27.01 -5.93 -25.45
C PRO A 13 25.79 -5.17 -25.98
N GLU A 14 26.01 -4.11 -26.78
CA GLU A 14 24.95 -3.22 -27.30
C GLU A 14 23.85 -3.94 -28.12
N GLU A 15 24.13 -5.16 -28.60
CA GLU A 15 23.20 -5.97 -29.42
C GLU A 15 22.41 -7.02 -28.62
N SER A 16 22.67 -7.19 -27.32
CA SER A 16 21.97 -8.20 -26.51
C SER A 16 20.67 -7.66 -25.92
N GLU A 17 19.60 -8.45 -25.98
CA GLU A 17 18.33 -8.10 -25.34
C GLU A 17 18.52 -8.06 -23.81
N ARG A 18 18.06 -6.99 -23.16
CA ARG A 18 18.27 -6.72 -21.73
C ARG A 18 16.97 -6.87 -20.95
N TYR A 19 17.07 -7.41 -19.75
CA TYR A 19 15.92 -7.62 -18.85
C TYR A 19 16.18 -7.08 -17.46
N THR A 20 15.10 -6.80 -16.74
CA THR A 20 15.11 -6.50 -15.31
C THR A 20 14.16 -7.42 -14.57
N VAL A 21 14.39 -7.56 -13.27
CA VAL A 21 13.50 -8.29 -12.37
C VAL A 21 12.87 -7.31 -11.39
N GLY A 22 11.54 -7.32 -11.32
CA GLY A 22 10.80 -6.65 -10.25
C GLY A 22 10.23 -7.67 -9.28
N VAL A 23 10.27 -7.38 -7.99
CA VAL A 23 9.73 -8.25 -6.94
C VAL A 23 8.76 -7.47 -6.06
N ASP A 24 7.49 -7.87 -6.09
CA ASP A 24 6.41 -7.34 -5.27
C ASP A 24 6.24 -8.19 -4.02
N PHE A 25 6.42 -7.58 -2.85
CA PHE A 25 6.18 -8.20 -1.55
C PHE A 25 4.85 -7.75 -0.95
N GLY A 26 3.79 -8.49 -1.29
CA GLY A 26 2.46 -8.31 -0.75
C GLY A 26 2.29 -8.88 0.67
N THR A 27 1.03 -8.98 1.12
CA THR A 27 0.70 -9.39 2.51
C THR A 27 0.81 -10.90 2.77
N LEU A 28 0.52 -11.75 1.77
CA LEU A 28 0.47 -13.21 1.93
C LEU A 28 1.48 -13.96 1.05
N SER A 29 2.13 -13.27 0.13
CA SER A 29 3.04 -13.84 -0.85
C SER A 29 3.91 -12.75 -1.45
N GLY A 30 5.06 -13.13 -1.99
CA GLY A 30 5.83 -12.29 -2.90
C GLY A 30 5.82 -12.82 -4.33
N ARG A 31 5.98 -11.93 -5.30
CA ARG A 31 5.93 -12.23 -6.73
C ARG A 31 7.09 -11.61 -7.47
N ALA A 32 7.78 -12.40 -8.28
CA ALA A 32 8.83 -11.92 -9.17
C ALA A 32 8.32 -11.88 -10.63
N VAL A 33 8.69 -10.84 -11.37
CA VAL A 33 8.37 -10.68 -12.79
C VAL A 33 9.65 -10.35 -13.57
N VAL A 34 9.86 -11.02 -14.69
CA VAL A 34 10.95 -10.73 -15.64
C VAL A 34 10.41 -9.86 -16.76
N VAL A 35 11.02 -8.68 -16.94
CA VAL A 35 10.54 -7.66 -17.87
C VAL A 35 11.62 -7.29 -18.88
N ARG A 36 11.25 -7.18 -20.15
CA ARG A 36 12.15 -6.68 -21.19
C ARG A 36 12.27 -5.16 -21.13
N VAL A 37 13.51 -4.68 -21.10
CA VAL A 37 13.82 -3.26 -20.89
C VAL A 37 13.36 -2.34 -22.03
N ARG A 38 13.31 -2.83 -23.28
CA ARG A 38 13.03 -1.98 -24.45
C ARG A 38 11.55 -1.60 -24.63
N ASP A 39 10.64 -2.44 -24.16
CA ASP A 39 9.20 -2.37 -24.47
C ASP A 39 8.29 -2.75 -23.30
N GLY A 40 8.88 -3.13 -22.16
CA GLY A 40 8.10 -3.51 -20.97
C GLY A 40 7.43 -4.86 -21.05
N GLN A 41 7.75 -5.70 -22.04
CA GLN A 41 7.10 -7.00 -22.14
C GLN A 41 7.40 -7.84 -20.90
N GLU A 42 6.35 -8.25 -20.19
CA GLU A 42 6.41 -9.21 -19.09
C GLU A 42 6.55 -10.62 -19.69
N LEU A 43 7.70 -11.27 -19.50
CA LEU A 43 7.99 -12.57 -20.11
C LEU A 43 7.44 -13.73 -19.28
N ALA A 44 7.61 -13.63 -17.96
CA ALA A 44 7.11 -14.60 -17.01
C ALA A 44 7.02 -13.99 -15.61
N ALA A 45 6.16 -14.58 -14.79
CA ALA A 45 6.02 -14.27 -13.39
C ALA A 45 6.01 -15.57 -12.57
N ALA A 46 6.46 -15.49 -11.32
CA ALA A 46 6.32 -16.57 -10.35
C ALA A 46 5.96 -16.01 -8.98
N VAL A 47 5.18 -16.77 -8.22
CA VAL A 47 4.68 -16.38 -6.89
C VAL A 47 5.19 -17.38 -5.86
N HIS A 48 5.65 -16.88 -4.73
CA HIS A 48 5.93 -17.68 -3.55
C HIS A 48 5.03 -17.24 -2.40
N VAL A 49 4.16 -18.14 -1.95
CA VAL A 49 3.28 -17.90 -0.81
C VAL A 49 4.10 -17.95 0.47
N TYR A 50 3.89 -16.98 1.36
CA TYR A 50 4.57 -16.95 2.65
C TYR A 50 4.18 -18.17 3.48
N ARG A 51 5.18 -18.92 3.94
CA ARG A 51 4.96 -20.14 4.71
C ARG A 51 4.18 -19.86 6.00
N HIS A 52 4.43 -18.73 6.63
CA HIS A 52 3.82 -18.36 7.91
C HIS A 52 2.62 -17.42 7.74
N GLY A 53 2.40 -16.89 6.52
CA GLY A 53 1.32 -15.96 6.23
C GLY A 53 1.34 -14.73 7.15
N VAL A 54 0.16 -14.35 7.64
CA VAL A 54 0.03 -13.35 8.72
C VAL A 54 0.06 -14.07 10.07
N ILE A 55 0.93 -13.61 10.96
CA ILE A 55 1.04 -14.10 12.32
C ILE A 55 0.20 -13.20 13.23
N ASP A 56 -1.07 -13.55 13.44
CA ASP A 56 -2.05 -12.77 14.22
C ASP A 56 -2.68 -13.54 15.40
N ARG A 57 -2.31 -14.81 15.58
CA ARG A 57 -2.81 -15.65 16.68
C ARG A 57 -1.72 -16.15 17.62
N TYR A 58 -0.67 -16.73 17.08
CA TYR A 58 0.43 -17.34 17.85
C TYR A 58 1.74 -17.16 17.11
N LEU A 59 2.84 -16.95 17.84
CA LEU A 59 4.18 -16.96 17.23
C LEU A 59 4.50 -18.35 16.65
N PRO A 60 5.29 -18.44 15.56
CA PRO A 60 5.69 -19.73 14.96
C PRO A 60 6.42 -20.68 15.92
N HIS A 61 7.09 -20.13 16.94
CA HIS A 61 7.83 -20.89 17.95
C HIS A 61 6.95 -21.31 19.15
N GLY A 62 5.64 -21.04 19.10
CA GLY A 62 4.71 -21.23 20.22
C GLY A 62 4.74 -20.07 21.22
N GLY A 63 3.91 -20.16 22.25
CA GLY A 63 3.78 -19.12 23.29
C GLY A 63 2.33 -18.83 23.64
N ALA A 64 2.12 -17.74 24.38
CA ALA A 64 0.78 -17.21 24.65
C ALA A 64 0.12 -16.72 23.34
N PRO A 65 -1.23 -16.72 23.27
CA PRO A 65 -1.94 -16.06 22.18
C PRO A 65 -1.52 -14.58 22.07
N LEU A 66 -1.43 -14.09 20.84
CA LEU A 66 -1.24 -12.67 20.59
C LEU A 66 -2.51 -11.89 21.00
N PRO A 67 -2.37 -10.68 21.56
CA PRO A 67 -3.52 -9.82 21.83
C PRO A 67 -4.27 -9.45 20.54
N PRO A 68 -5.53 -8.98 20.64
CA PRO A 68 -6.26 -8.42 19.51
C PRO A 68 -5.48 -7.31 18.78
N ASP A 69 -5.77 -7.13 17.49
CA ASP A 69 -5.16 -6.09 16.64
C ASP A 69 -3.63 -6.24 16.40
N TRP A 70 -3.06 -7.38 16.78
CA TRP A 70 -1.70 -7.76 16.41
C TRP A 70 -1.65 -8.42 15.04
N ALA A 71 -0.78 -7.92 14.18
CA ALA A 71 -0.39 -8.60 12.95
C ALA A 71 1.13 -8.55 12.78
N LEU A 72 1.76 -9.72 12.69
CA LEU A 72 3.21 -9.89 12.53
C LEU A 72 3.51 -10.69 11.25
N GLN A 73 4.77 -10.70 10.82
CA GLN A 73 5.26 -11.51 9.70
C GLN A 73 6.62 -12.14 9.99
N HIS A 74 6.98 -13.18 9.24
CA HIS A 74 8.28 -13.83 9.36
C HIS A 74 9.26 -13.30 8.29
N PRO A 75 10.42 -12.72 8.66
CA PRO A 75 11.36 -12.16 7.68
C PRO A 75 12.00 -13.21 6.75
N GLN A 76 12.13 -14.47 7.21
CA GLN A 76 12.51 -15.61 6.38
C GLN A 76 11.60 -15.81 5.16
N ASP A 77 10.29 -15.56 5.26
CA ASP A 77 9.37 -15.74 4.13
C ASP A 77 9.73 -14.80 2.98
N TRP A 78 10.25 -13.60 3.28
CA TRP A 78 10.68 -12.64 2.27
C TRP A 78 11.98 -13.09 1.58
N ARG A 79 12.93 -13.65 2.33
CA ARG A 79 14.13 -14.27 1.74
C ARG A 79 13.77 -15.47 0.87
N ASP A 80 12.75 -16.24 1.25
CA ASP A 80 12.29 -17.39 0.48
C ASP A 80 11.62 -16.99 -0.85
N VAL A 81 10.96 -15.83 -0.94
CA VAL A 81 10.54 -15.26 -2.24
C VAL A 81 11.75 -15.06 -3.15
N LEU A 82 12.84 -14.46 -2.65
CA LEU A 82 14.06 -14.27 -3.45
C LEU A 82 14.67 -15.60 -3.91
N ARG A 83 14.61 -16.64 -3.06
CA ARG A 83 15.16 -17.98 -3.33
C ARG A 83 14.30 -18.83 -4.25
N HIS A 84 13.01 -18.53 -4.36
CA HIS A 84 12.06 -19.39 -5.08
C HIS A 84 11.38 -18.67 -6.23
N ALA A 85 10.78 -17.51 -6.00
CA ALA A 85 10.05 -16.80 -7.05
C ALA A 85 11.00 -16.26 -8.12
N VAL A 86 12.13 -15.66 -7.75
CA VAL A 86 13.05 -15.07 -8.75
C VAL A 86 13.64 -16.12 -9.70
N PRO A 87 14.24 -17.23 -9.23
CA PRO A 87 14.74 -18.27 -10.13
C PRO A 87 13.64 -18.90 -10.99
N GLN A 88 12.44 -19.11 -10.44
CA GLN A 88 11.32 -19.66 -11.18
C GLN A 88 10.84 -18.74 -12.29
N ALA A 89 10.73 -17.43 -12.03
CA ALA A 89 10.35 -16.44 -13.04
C ALA A 89 11.39 -16.37 -14.17
N VAL A 90 12.69 -16.38 -13.83
CA VAL A 90 13.78 -16.38 -14.81
C VAL A 90 13.77 -17.65 -15.67
N ALA A 91 13.61 -18.82 -15.05
CA ALA A 91 13.52 -20.09 -15.77
C ALA A 91 12.30 -20.15 -16.68
N ALA A 92 11.13 -19.69 -16.20
CA ALA A 92 9.90 -19.63 -16.98
C ALA A 92 9.98 -18.64 -18.15
N ALA A 93 10.71 -17.53 -17.99
CA ALA A 93 10.96 -16.57 -19.07
C ALA A 93 11.86 -17.14 -20.17
N GLY A 94 12.64 -18.19 -19.88
CA GLY A 94 13.54 -18.82 -20.85
C GLY A 94 14.72 -17.94 -21.28
N ILE A 95 15.10 -16.96 -20.45
CA ILE A 95 16.21 -16.03 -20.72
C ILE A 95 17.53 -16.53 -20.12
N ASP A 96 18.64 -16.05 -20.65
CA ASP A 96 19.95 -16.18 -19.98
C ASP A 96 20.00 -15.22 -18.79
N PRO A 97 20.19 -15.68 -17.53
CA PRO A 97 20.31 -14.79 -16.36
C PRO A 97 21.41 -13.74 -16.50
N ALA A 98 22.40 -13.95 -17.38
CA ALA A 98 23.44 -12.97 -17.68
C ALA A 98 22.92 -11.71 -18.40
N THR A 99 21.72 -11.76 -18.98
CA THR A 99 21.08 -10.62 -19.64
C THR A 99 20.22 -9.77 -18.70
N VAL A 100 20.07 -10.19 -17.43
CA VAL A 100 19.44 -9.38 -16.39
C VAL A 100 20.42 -8.30 -15.92
N ILE A 101 20.01 -7.05 -16.00
CA ILE A 101 20.87 -5.88 -15.73
C ILE A 101 20.62 -5.23 -14.36
N GLY A 102 19.46 -5.51 -13.76
CA GLY A 102 19.09 -4.98 -12.46
C GLY A 102 17.88 -5.67 -11.85
N ILE A 103 17.75 -5.50 -10.54
CA ILE A 103 16.63 -5.96 -9.72
C ILE A 103 16.14 -4.83 -8.82
N ALA A 104 14.83 -4.75 -8.58
CA ALA A 104 14.23 -3.86 -7.61
C ALA A 104 13.08 -4.56 -6.89
N THR A 105 12.74 -4.04 -5.72
CA THR A 105 11.69 -4.59 -4.87
C THR A 105 10.74 -3.49 -4.41
N ASP A 106 9.46 -3.84 -4.32
CA ASP A 106 8.44 -3.06 -3.63
C ASP A 106 7.83 -3.88 -2.49
N PHE A 107 7.24 -3.20 -1.52
CA PHE A 107 6.74 -3.82 -0.30
C PHE A 107 5.45 -3.14 0.16
N THR A 108 4.63 -3.86 0.93
CA THR A 108 3.55 -3.24 1.72
C THR A 108 4.09 -2.09 2.59
N ALA A 109 3.36 -0.98 2.67
CA ALA A 109 3.83 0.23 3.36
C ALA A 109 3.82 0.10 4.90
N CYS A 110 4.90 0.53 5.56
CA CYS A 110 5.09 0.48 7.00
C CYS A 110 5.06 -0.90 7.65
N THR A 111 5.59 -1.90 6.94
CA THR A 111 5.98 -3.18 7.54
C THR A 111 7.39 -3.03 8.10
N VAL A 112 7.50 -2.73 9.39
CA VAL A 112 8.78 -2.41 10.06
C VAL A 112 9.27 -3.53 10.95
N LEU A 113 10.57 -3.65 11.15
CA LEU A 113 11.17 -4.64 12.03
C LEU A 113 12.33 -4.08 12.86
N PRO A 114 12.49 -4.53 14.11
CA PRO A 114 13.68 -4.26 14.90
C PRO A 114 14.82 -5.22 14.50
N THR A 115 16.03 -4.68 14.35
CA THR A 115 17.21 -5.47 14.00
C THR A 115 18.44 -5.07 14.83
N LEU A 116 19.43 -5.96 14.89
CA LEU A 116 20.78 -5.65 15.35
C LEU A 116 21.49 -4.72 14.34
N ALA A 117 22.66 -4.21 14.72
CA ALA A 117 23.40 -3.25 13.90
C ALA A 117 23.87 -3.81 12.54
N ASP A 118 23.94 -5.14 12.41
CA ASP A 118 24.27 -5.85 11.18
C ASP A 118 23.05 -6.25 10.33
N GLY A 119 21.85 -5.84 10.76
CA GLY A 119 20.59 -6.11 10.08
C GLY A 119 19.95 -7.45 10.45
N THR A 120 20.51 -8.21 11.39
CA THR A 120 19.88 -9.44 11.89
C THR A 120 18.55 -9.10 12.57
N PRO A 121 17.39 -9.62 12.10
CA PRO A 121 16.10 -9.42 12.77
C PRO A 121 16.12 -9.95 14.20
N LEU A 122 15.56 -9.20 15.16
CA LEU A 122 15.52 -9.65 16.55
C LEU A 122 14.70 -10.93 16.73
N ALA A 123 13.72 -11.19 15.85
CA ALA A 123 12.99 -12.45 15.79
C ALA A 123 13.87 -13.68 15.45
N GLU A 124 15.11 -13.47 15.02
CA GLU A 124 16.10 -14.51 14.69
C GLU A 124 17.20 -14.63 15.75
N THR A 125 17.07 -13.93 16.88
CA THR A 125 17.98 -14.05 18.04
C THR A 125 17.32 -14.85 19.17
N ASP A 126 17.95 -14.84 20.34
CA ASP A 126 17.36 -15.29 21.60
C ASP A 126 16.06 -14.56 22.00
N LEU A 127 15.71 -13.47 21.32
CA LEU A 127 14.46 -12.72 21.51
C LEU A 127 13.29 -13.24 20.67
N ALA A 128 13.44 -14.33 19.89
CA ALA A 128 12.39 -14.90 19.04
C ALA A 128 11.08 -15.24 19.78
N GLY A 129 11.13 -15.51 21.09
CA GLY A 129 9.96 -15.76 21.94
C GLY A 129 9.18 -14.49 22.34
N ARG A 130 9.66 -13.30 21.98
CA ARG A 130 9.03 -12.01 22.32
C ARG A 130 8.28 -11.47 21.11
N PRO A 131 6.95 -11.24 21.18
CA PRO A 131 6.18 -10.75 20.03
C PRO A 131 6.70 -9.45 19.41
N HIS A 132 7.22 -8.53 20.21
CA HIS A 132 7.78 -7.26 19.73
C HIS A 132 9.10 -7.39 18.97
N ALA A 133 9.79 -8.54 19.03
CA ALA A 133 10.99 -8.80 18.24
C ALA A 133 10.70 -9.08 16.75
N TRP A 134 9.43 -9.31 16.40
CA TRP A 134 8.99 -9.68 15.06
C TRP A 134 8.60 -8.46 14.23
N PRO A 135 8.71 -8.55 12.89
CA PRO A 135 8.15 -7.55 11.98
C PRO A 135 6.70 -7.21 12.30
N LYS A 136 6.43 -5.91 12.41
CA LYS A 136 5.11 -5.32 12.60
C LYS A 136 4.51 -5.03 11.23
N LEU A 137 3.59 -5.88 10.78
CA LEU A 137 2.91 -5.75 9.49
C LEU A 137 2.14 -4.41 9.39
N TRP A 138 1.91 -3.91 8.18
CA TRP A 138 1.12 -2.69 7.95
C TRP A 138 -0.22 -2.69 8.70
N LYS A 139 -0.97 -3.81 8.68
CA LYS A 139 -2.27 -3.98 9.36
C LYS A 139 -2.19 -4.24 10.88
N HIS A 140 -1.05 -3.96 11.50
CA HIS A 140 -0.90 -4.02 12.96
C HIS A 140 -1.47 -2.74 13.58
N HIS A 141 -2.62 -2.84 14.26
CA HIS A 141 -3.35 -1.69 14.81
C HIS A 141 -3.25 -1.53 16.31
N SER A 142 -2.60 -2.46 17.02
CA SER A 142 -2.52 -2.40 18.49
C SER A 142 -1.78 -1.17 19.06
N ALA A 143 -1.07 -0.40 18.21
CA ALA A 143 -0.43 0.85 18.57
C ALA A 143 -1.35 2.10 18.51
N GLN A 144 -2.68 1.94 18.40
CA GLN A 144 -3.62 3.07 18.24
C GLN A 144 -3.52 4.13 19.35
N SER A 145 -3.47 3.72 20.61
CA SER A 145 -3.34 4.66 21.74
C SER A 145 -2.04 5.49 21.69
N HIS A 146 -0.98 4.94 21.09
CA HIS A 146 0.28 5.65 20.88
C HIS A 146 0.18 6.66 19.74
N ALA A 147 -0.51 6.30 18.65
CA ALA A 147 -0.82 7.23 17.56
C ALA A 147 -1.70 8.39 18.04
N ASP A 148 -2.70 8.12 18.89
CA ASP A 148 -3.55 9.15 19.48
C ASP A 148 -2.73 10.16 20.28
N ARG A 149 -1.80 9.69 21.13
CA ARG A 149 -0.87 10.56 21.89
C ARG A 149 0.06 11.37 20.98
N ILE A 150 0.58 10.78 19.91
CA ILE A 150 1.37 11.48 18.88
C ILE A 150 0.55 12.63 18.28
N ASN A 151 -0.69 12.34 17.88
CA ASN A 151 -1.59 13.31 17.28
C ASN A 151 -1.93 14.45 18.24
N GLU A 152 -2.38 14.12 19.46
CA GLU A 152 -2.73 15.09 20.50
C GLU A 152 -1.57 16.05 20.79
N LEU A 153 -0.35 15.51 20.95
CA LEU A 153 0.83 16.33 21.19
C LEU A 153 1.21 17.20 20.00
N ALA A 154 1.11 16.68 18.77
CA ALA A 154 1.41 17.43 17.55
C ALA A 154 0.50 18.65 17.41
N HIS A 155 -0.80 18.47 17.67
CA HIS A 155 -1.77 19.57 17.67
C HIS A 155 -1.52 20.55 18.83
N ALA A 156 -1.25 20.05 20.04
CA ALA A 156 -0.99 20.90 21.20
C ALA A 156 0.25 21.79 21.04
N ARG A 157 1.28 21.29 20.35
CA ARG A 157 2.53 22.03 20.07
C ARG A 157 2.50 22.81 18.75
N GLY A 158 1.46 22.66 17.94
CA GLY A 158 1.36 23.31 16.63
C GLY A 158 2.43 22.82 15.64
N GLU A 159 2.78 21.53 15.70
CA GLU A 159 3.77 20.89 14.83
C GLU A 159 3.32 20.97 13.36
N LYS A 160 4.06 21.70 12.52
CA LYS A 160 3.64 21.98 11.14
C LYS A 160 3.58 20.73 10.25
N TRP A 161 4.42 19.73 10.52
CA TRP A 161 4.48 18.51 9.72
C TRP A 161 3.18 17.70 9.78
N ILE A 162 2.34 17.86 10.81
CA ILE A 162 1.09 17.09 10.93
C ILE A 162 0.12 17.34 9.77
N ALA A 163 0.14 18.56 9.21
CA ALA A 163 -0.69 18.92 8.05
C ALA A 163 -0.27 18.15 6.79
N ARG A 164 0.98 17.68 6.71
CA ARG A 164 1.47 16.82 5.62
C ARG A 164 0.83 15.43 5.61
N TYR A 165 0.21 15.03 6.71
CA TYR A 165 -0.47 13.75 6.90
C TYR A 165 -1.97 13.95 7.12
N GLY A 166 -2.54 14.98 6.52
CA GLY A 166 -3.97 15.26 6.63
C GLY A 166 -4.46 15.57 8.06
N GLY A 167 -3.54 15.90 8.98
CA GLY A 167 -3.84 16.21 10.37
C GLY A 167 -3.77 15.03 11.33
N ARG A 168 -3.44 13.81 10.88
CA ARG A 168 -3.37 12.61 11.76
C ARG A 168 -2.32 11.59 11.28
N ILE A 169 -1.58 11.06 12.25
CA ILE A 169 -0.70 9.89 12.13
C ILE A 169 -1.49 8.63 12.46
N SER A 170 -1.29 7.58 11.66
CA SER A 170 -1.93 6.27 11.86
C SER A 170 -1.15 5.38 12.84
N ALA A 171 -1.87 4.48 13.52
CA ALA A 171 -1.31 3.36 14.29
C ALA A 171 -0.43 2.42 13.44
N GLU A 172 -0.66 2.39 12.13
CA GLU A 172 0.09 1.58 11.18
C GLU A 172 1.53 2.09 10.99
N TRP A 173 1.86 3.31 11.44
CA TRP A 173 3.08 4.02 11.05
C TRP A 173 4.22 3.92 12.07
N GLN A 174 5.45 4.26 11.64
CA GLN A 174 6.69 3.84 12.30
C GLN A 174 6.78 4.30 13.76
N PHE A 175 6.40 5.55 14.04
CA PHE A 175 6.55 6.16 15.36
C PHE A 175 5.60 5.55 16.39
N ALA A 176 4.35 5.27 16.01
CA ALA A 176 3.38 4.64 16.91
C ALA A 176 3.83 3.22 17.29
N LYS A 177 4.26 2.43 16.30
CA LYS A 177 4.77 1.06 16.51
C LYS A 177 6.04 1.03 17.36
N ALA A 178 6.96 1.96 17.13
CA ALA A 178 8.20 2.03 17.91
C ALA A 178 7.94 2.50 19.36
N LEU A 179 7.05 3.47 19.56
CA LEU A 179 6.66 3.92 20.90
C LEU A 179 5.97 2.80 21.68
N GLN A 180 5.14 2.00 21.01
CA GLN A 180 4.55 0.80 21.60
C GLN A 180 5.63 -0.20 22.07
N VAL A 181 6.63 -0.49 21.23
CA VAL A 181 7.72 -1.40 21.60
C VAL A 181 8.49 -0.87 22.81
N LEU A 182 8.77 0.44 22.86
CA LEU A 182 9.42 1.06 24.02
C LEU A 182 8.63 0.83 25.31
N GLU A 183 7.31 1.06 25.28
CA GLU A 183 6.48 1.05 26.50
C GLU A 183 6.09 -0.37 26.94
N GLU A 184 5.91 -1.31 26.01
CA GLU A 184 5.48 -2.68 26.30
C GLU A 184 6.64 -3.68 26.41
N ASP A 185 7.76 -3.44 25.72
CA ASP A 185 8.92 -4.33 25.72
C ASP A 185 10.26 -3.57 25.67
N PRO A 186 10.66 -2.92 26.79
CA PRO A 186 11.90 -2.15 26.86
C PRO A 186 13.15 -2.95 26.47
N LEU A 187 13.18 -4.26 26.76
CA LEU A 187 14.31 -5.12 26.39
C LEU A 187 14.49 -5.20 24.87
N VAL A 188 13.40 -5.39 24.12
CA VAL A 188 13.44 -5.40 22.65
C VAL A 188 13.80 -4.02 22.12
N TYR A 189 13.24 -2.95 22.69
CA TYR A 189 13.55 -1.59 22.29
C TYR A 189 15.04 -1.25 22.48
N ASP A 190 15.61 -1.59 23.64
CA ASP A 190 17.02 -1.33 23.97
C ASP A 190 17.98 -2.19 23.13
N THR A 191 17.58 -3.41 22.77
CA THR A 191 18.38 -4.30 21.89
C THR A 191 18.30 -3.87 20.42
N CYS A 192 17.22 -3.22 20.02
CA CYS A 192 17.00 -2.73 18.65
C CYS A 192 17.99 -1.63 18.31
N ALA A 193 18.97 -1.96 17.45
CA ALA A 193 19.94 -1.00 16.93
C ALA A 193 19.45 -0.30 15.65
N ARG A 194 18.54 -0.92 14.89
CA ARG A 194 17.87 -0.31 13.74
C ARG A 194 16.39 -0.65 13.74
N TRP A 195 15.57 0.38 13.62
CA TRP A 195 14.17 0.28 13.25
C TRP A 195 14.06 0.56 11.77
N ILE A 196 13.79 -0.47 10.98
CA ILE A 196 13.92 -0.43 9.52
C ILE A 196 12.64 -0.92 8.86
N GLU A 197 12.34 -0.39 7.68
CA GLU A 197 11.25 -0.87 6.82
C GLU A 197 11.64 -2.17 6.13
N ALA A 198 10.69 -3.08 5.92
CA ALA A 198 10.92 -4.32 5.18
C ALA A 198 11.34 -4.03 3.73
N ALA A 199 10.82 -2.95 3.13
CA ALA A 199 11.24 -2.45 1.82
C ALA A 199 12.74 -2.12 1.75
N ASP A 200 13.31 -1.62 2.86
CA ASP A 200 14.72 -1.28 2.96
C ASP A 200 15.56 -2.49 3.40
N TRP A 201 15.05 -3.28 4.35
CA TRP A 201 15.73 -4.47 4.86
C TRP A 201 15.91 -5.53 3.78
N ILE A 202 14.92 -5.77 2.92
CA ILE A 202 15.06 -6.76 1.84
C ILE A 202 16.11 -6.31 0.81
N VAL A 203 16.24 -5.00 0.58
CA VAL A 203 17.31 -4.44 -0.24
C VAL A 203 18.67 -4.59 0.43
N TRP A 204 18.76 -4.44 1.76
CA TRP A 204 19.96 -4.81 2.51
C TRP A 204 20.31 -6.28 2.30
N GLN A 205 19.34 -7.20 2.32
CA GLN A 205 19.61 -8.61 2.01
C GLN A 205 20.15 -8.82 0.58
N LEU A 206 19.73 -7.99 -0.38
CA LEU A 206 20.23 -8.05 -1.76
C LEU A 206 21.64 -7.47 -1.93
N THR A 207 21.98 -6.41 -1.20
CA THR A 207 23.23 -5.65 -1.40
C THR A 207 24.32 -5.98 -0.38
N GLY A 208 23.94 -6.47 0.80
CA GLY A 208 24.81 -6.61 1.97
C GLY A 208 25.05 -5.32 2.75
N ALA A 209 24.39 -4.20 2.42
CA ALA A 209 24.51 -2.92 3.12
C ALA A 209 23.16 -2.24 3.36
N GLU A 210 23.02 -1.56 4.51
CA GLU A 210 21.83 -0.75 4.83
C GLU A 210 21.66 0.37 3.81
N SER A 211 20.43 0.55 3.33
CA SER A 211 19.98 1.69 2.53
C SER A 211 18.57 2.05 2.96
N ARG A 212 18.21 3.34 2.92
CA ARG A 212 16.84 3.79 3.22
C ARG A 212 16.28 4.60 2.08
N ASN A 213 14.99 4.43 1.81
CA ASN A 213 14.31 5.13 0.71
C ASN A 213 13.50 6.34 1.20
N ALA A 214 13.37 7.35 0.34
CA ALA A 214 12.62 8.57 0.66
C ALA A 214 11.10 8.34 0.79
N CYS A 215 10.54 7.33 0.15
CA CYS A 215 9.11 7.05 0.17
C CYS A 215 8.64 6.64 1.57
N THR A 216 9.14 5.53 2.12
CA THR A 216 8.70 5.06 3.44
C THR A 216 9.09 6.03 4.55
N ALA A 217 10.28 6.64 4.49
CA ALA A 217 10.70 7.66 5.44
C ALA A 217 9.75 8.87 5.42
N GLY A 218 9.34 9.33 4.24
CA GLY A 218 8.40 10.44 4.08
C GLY A 218 6.99 10.08 4.50
N TYR A 219 6.36 9.08 3.89
CA TYR A 219 4.94 8.78 4.14
C TYR A 219 4.67 8.16 5.50
N LYS A 220 5.61 7.37 6.04
CA LYS A 220 5.38 6.53 7.22
C LYS A 220 6.35 6.82 8.38
N GLY A 221 7.45 7.52 8.11
CA GLY A 221 8.50 7.88 9.06
C GLY A 221 8.50 9.35 9.51
N ILE A 222 7.48 10.14 9.21
CA ILE A 222 7.38 11.55 9.61
C ILE A 222 8.60 12.40 9.15
N HIS A 223 9.29 11.99 8.07
CA HIS A 223 10.43 12.73 7.54
C HIS A 223 9.97 13.81 6.56
N GLN A 224 9.94 15.05 7.02
CA GLN A 224 9.45 16.21 6.24
C GLN A 224 10.51 17.31 6.23
N ASP A 225 10.61 18.01 5.10
CA ASP A 225 11.53 19.15 4.92
C ASP A 225 13.00 18.84 5.30
N GLY A 226 13.42 17.58 5.15
CA GLY A 226 14.78 17.12 5.47
C GLY A 226 15.01 16.74 6.93
N THR A 227 13.95 16.64 7.75
CA THR A 227 14.06 16.38 9.19
C THR A 227 12.98 15.43 9.71
N TYR A 228 13.31 14.70 10.77
CA TYR A 228 12.35 13.99 11.62
C TYR A 228 11.79 14.92 12.72
N PRO A 229 10.72 14.53 13.45
CA PRO A 229 10.27 15.26 14.62
C PRO A 229 11.40 15.49 15.62
N SER A 230 11.42 16.67 16.25
CA SER A 230 12.49 17.09 17.16
C SER A 230 12.64 16.16 18.38
N GLU A 231 13.85 16.04 18.91
CA GLU A 231 14.08 15.27 20.15
C GLU A 231 13.22 15.81 21.32
N GLU A 232 12.93 17.11 21.36
CA GLU A 232 12.04 17.72 22.36
C GLU A 232 10.59 17.21 22.22
N TYR A 233 10.08 17.14 20.99
CA TYR A 233 8.76 16.58 20.71
C TYR A 233 8.70 15.10 21.12
N LEU A 234 9.72 14.31 20.75
CA LEU A 234 9.77 12.88 21.10
C LEU A 234 9.93 12.66 22.61
N ALA A 235 10.73 13.48 23.30
CA ALA A 235 10.90 13.42 24.75
C ALA A 235 9.59 13.72 25.51
N ALA A 236 8.75 14.59 24.96
CA ALA A 236 7.45 14.92 25.52
C ALA A 236 6.43 13.76 25.38
N LEU A 237 6.61 12.86 24.41
CA LEU A 237 5.86 11.59 24.36
C LEU A 237 6.37 10.62 25.42
N ASN A 238 7.68 10.40 25.44
CA ASN A 238 8.37 9.58 26.42
C ASN A 238 9.86 9.98 26.47
N PRO A 239 10.45 10.29 27.64
CA PRO A 239 11.86 10.70 27.72
C PRO A 239 12.86 9.70 27.12
N GLN A 240 12.57 8.40 27.15
CA GLN A 240 13.42 7.35 26.55
C GLN A 240 13.27 7.23 25.03
N PHE A 241 12.32 7.96 24.45
CA PHE A 241 12.07 8.04 23.01
C PHE A 241 12.72 9.26 22.35
N ALA A 242 13.30 10.17 23.15
CA ALA A 242 13.83 11.46 22.71
C ALA A 242 14.78 11.34 21.51
N ASP A 243 15.69 10.35 21.53
CA ASP A 243 16.69 10.16 20.49
C ASP A 243 16.36 9.02 19.51
N PHE A 244 15.11 8.54 19.47
CA PHE A 244 14.69 7.43 18.63
C PHE A 244 15.06 7.64 17.15
N ALA A 245 14.69 8.80 16.59
CA ALA A 245 14.98 9.11 15.19
C ALA A 245 16.49 9.09 14.91
N ARG A 246 17.29 9.78 15.72
CA ARG A 246 18.75 9.85 15.57
C ARG A 246 19.45 8.50 15.73
N THR A 247 18.99 7.66 16.65
CA THR A 247 19.68 6.41 17.00
C THR A 247 19.26 5.21 16.15
N ARG A 248 18.01 5.18 15.68
CA ARG A 248 17.41 4.00 15.03
C ARG A 248 16.90 4.25 13.61
N LEU A 249 16.62 5.51 13.24
CA LEU A 249 16.08 5.86 11.92
C LEU A 249 17.05 6.58 10.98
N GLU A 250 17.86 7.49 11.52
CA GLU A 250 18.64 8.42 10.71
C GLU A 250 19.68 7.70 9.85
N PHE A 251 19.53 7.85 8.55
CA PHE A 251 20.39 7.29 7.52
C PHE A 251 20.22 8.12 6.23
N PRO A 252 21.24 8.21 5.35
CA PRO A 252 21.08 8.85 4.05
C PRO A 252 19.91 8.26 3.24
N LEU A 253 18.94 9.11 2.89
CA LEU A 253 17.77 8.70 2.12
C LEU A 253 18.10 8.68 0.63
N SER A 254 17.75 7.57 -0.02
CA SER A 254 17.92 7.34 -1.45
C SER A 254 16.66 7.75 -2.19
N ALA A 255 16.84 8.46 -3.31
CA ALA A 255 15.75 8.77 -4.22
C ALA A 255 15.20 7.49 -4.86
N LEU A 256 13.92 7.49 -5.20
CA LEU A 256 13.28 6.36 -5.86
C LEU A 256 13.90 6.12 -7.24
N GLY A 257 14.17 4.86 -7.57
CA GLY A 257 14.79 4.45 -8.83
C GLY A 257 16.31 4.64 -8.86
N SER A 258 16.90 5.24 -7.83
CA SER A 258 18.36 5.31 -7.70
C SER A 258 18.97 3.94 -7.40
N ARG A 259 20.22 3.74 -7.82
CA ARG A 259 21.01 2.56 -7.48
C ARG A 259 21.59 2.71 -6.07
N VAL A 260 21.24 1.81 -5.17
CA VAL A 260 21.74 1.80 -3.78
C VAL A 260 22.87 0.80 -3.55
N GLY A 261 23.11 -0.07 -4.52
CA GLY A 261 24.20 -1.04 -4.43
C GLY A 261 24.27 -1.95 -5.65
N SER A 262 24.92 -3.09 -5.43
CA SER A 262 24.98 -4.16 -6.42
C SER A 262 24.55 -5.47 -5.76
N LEU A 263 23.98 -6.37 -6.55
CA LEU A 263 23.58 -7.68 -6.04
C LEU A 263 24.79 -8.41 -5.46
N SER A 264 24.71 -8.78 -4.19
CA SER A 264 25.78 -9.47 -3.47
C SER A 264 25.96 -10.90 -4.00
N THR A 265 27.11 -11.52 -3.71
CA THR A 265 27.34 -12.93 -4.06
C THR A 265 26.33 -13.86 -3.37
N GLU A 266 25.94 -13.54 -2.14
CA GLU A 266 24.95 -14.31 -1.39
C GLU A 266 23.56 -14.21 -2.03
N ALA A 267 23.11 -13.00 -2.34
CA ALA A 267 21.83 -12.78 -2.99
C ALA A 267 21.79 -13.34 -4.43
N ALA A 268 22.91 -13.33 -5.14
CA ALA A 268 23.07 -14.00 -6.44
C ALA A 268 22.85 -15.52 -6.31
N ALA A 269 23.36 -16.15 -5.24
CA ALA A 269 23.15 -17.57 -4.98
C ALA A 269 21.68 -17.92 -4.68
N TRP A 270 20.91 -17.00 -4.08
CA TRP A 270 19.47 -17.18 -3.86
C TRP A 270 18.66 -16.99 -5.15
N THR A 271 18.93 -15.92 -5.88
CA THR A 271 18.09 -15.47 -7.01
C THR A 271 18.44 -16.15 -8.33
N GLY A 272 19.62 -16.77 -8.44
CA GLY A 272 20.14 -17.30 -9.70
C GLY A 272 20.58 -16.21 -10.70
N LEU A 273 20.62 -14.95 -10.27
CA LEU A 273 21.07 -13.81 -11.05
C LEU A 273 22.58 -13.61 -10.91
N ARG A 274 23.18 -12.81 -11.80
CA ARG A 274 24.61 -12.49 -11.71
C ARG A 274 24.90 -11.53 -10.55
N PRO A 275 25.96 -11.75 -9.76
CA PRO A 275 26.42 -10.75 -8.81
C PRO A 275 26.86 -9.48 -9.55
N GLY A 276 26.76 -8.33 -8.89
CA GLY A 276 27.20 -7.04 -9.42
C GLY A 276 26.16 -6.27 -10.26
N ILE A 277 25.02 -6.88 -10.61
CA ILE A 277 23.91 -6.15 -11.27
C ILE A 277 23.36 -5.06 -10.35
N ALA A 278 22.71 -4.04 -10.92
CA ALA A 278 22.17 -2.93 -10.14
C ALA A 278 21.04 -3.38 -9.21
N VAL A 279 21.03 -2.85 -7.98
CA VAL A 279 19.89 -2.96 -7.06
C VAL A 279 19.34 -1.56 -6.84
N ALA A 280 18.05 -1.35 -7.12
CA ALA A 280 17.38 -0.08 -6.88
C ALA A 280 17.04 0.11 -5.40
N ALA A 281 16.85 1.36 -4.98
CA ALA A 281 16.26 1.67 -3.68
C ALA A 281 14.91 0.96 -3.51
N GLY A 282 14.63 0.51 -2.28
CA GLY A 282 13.33 -0.07 -1.93
C GLY A 282 12.20 0.95 -2.12
N ASN A 283 10.98 0.47 -2.31
CA ASN A 283 9.84 1.35 -2.53
C ASN A 283 8.54 0.69 -2.02
N VAL A 284 7.44 1.44 -2.05
CA VAL A 284 6.10 0.97 -1.67
C VAL A 284 5.34 0.48 -2.91
N ASP A 285 4.63 -0.63 -2.76
CA ASP A 285 3.81 -1.30 -3.80
C ASP A 285 2.93 -0.33 -4.62
N ALA A 286 2.13 0.50 -3.94
CA ALA A 286 1.25 1.48 -4.54
C ALA A 286 2.01 2.55 -5.33
N HIS A 287 3.19 2.96 -4.85
CA HIS A 287 3.95 4.07 -5.41
C HIS A 287 4.70 3.64 -6.68
N VAL A 288 5.28 2.44 -6.70
CA VAL A 288 5.88 1.91 -7.94
C VAL A 288 4.84 1.60 -9.02
N THR A 289 3.60 1.28 -8.62
CA THR A 289 2.51 1.01 -9.56
C THR A 289 2.20 2.23 -10.45
N ALA A 290 2.49 3.46 -9.99
CA ALA A 290 2.37 4.67 -10.81
C ALA A 290 3.18 4.58 -12.12
N ALA A 291 4.39 4.02 -12.06
CA ALA A 291 5.23 3.80 -13.24
C ALA A 291 4.62 2.73 -14.17
N ALA A 292 4.07 1.64 -13.64
CA ALA A 292 3.44 0.58 -14.44
C ALA A 292 2.13 1.03 -15.10
N ALA A 293 1.40 1.96 -14.48
CA ALA A 293 0.11 2.44 -14.95
C ALA A 293 0.20 3.68 -15.87
N GLN A 294 1.41 4.17 -16.17
CA GLN A 294 1.62 5.47 -16.81
C GLN A 294 0.95 6.63 -16.06
N ALA A 295 0.98 6.61 -14.73
CA ALA A 295 0.39 7.61 -13.85
C ALA A 295 1.48 8.51 -13.21
N VAL A 296 2.45 8.94 -14.01
CA VAL A 296 3.63 9.69 -13.55
C VAL A 296 3.49 11.20 -13.78
N GLU A 297 2.50 11.65 -14.53
CA GLU A 297 2.24 13.07 -14.78
C GLU A 297 1.35 13.68 -13.70
N ASP A 298 1.42 15.01 -13.57
CA ASP A 298 0.65 15.73 -12.56
C ASP A 298 -0.86 15.62 -12.83
N GLY A 299 -1.63 15.42 -11.75
CA GLY A 299 -3.09 15.31 -11.80
C GLY A 299 -3.65 13.99 -12.35
N GLN A 300 -2.79 12.97 -12.53
CA GLN A 300 -3.21 11.60 -12.80
C GLN A 300 -3.44 10.87 -11.46
N LEU A 301 -4.70 10.78 -11.04
CA LEU A 301 -5.07 10.05 -9.84
C LEU A 301 -5.12 8.55 -10.14
N LEU A 302 -4.13 7.81 -9.65
CA LEU A 302 -4.09 6.37 -9.73
C LEU A 302 -4.77 5.76 -8.50
N ALA A 303 -5.78 4.92 -8.72
CA ALA A 303 -6.38 4.06 -7.72
C ALA A 303 -5.88 2.61 -7.91
N ILE A 304 -5.11 2.11 -6.96
CA ILE A 304 -4.69 0.71 -6.89
C ILE A 304 -5.76 -0.05 -6.11
N MET A 305 -6.70 -0.65 -6.83
CA MET A 305 -7.93 -1.22 -6.30
C MET A 305 -7.80 -2.74 -6.07
N GLY A 306 -7.91 -3.16 -4.81
CA GLY A 306 -7.94 -4.54 -4.37
C GLY A 306 -8.81 -4.71 -3.13
N THR A 307 -8.31 -5.43 -2.12
CA THR A 307 -8.91 -5.56 -0.79
C THR A 307 -9.30 -4.19 -0.20
N SER A 308 -8.37 -3.24 -0.28
CA SER A 308 -8.53 -1.80 -0.05
C SER A 308 -8.18 -1.03 -1.33
N THR A 309 -8.27 0.30 -1.31
CA THR A 309 -7.73 1.14 -2.40
C THR A 309 -6.69 2.10 -1.85
N CYS A 310 -5.53 2.14 -2.51
CA CYS A 310 -4.57 3.22 -2.34
C CYS A 310 -4.72 4.19 -3.51
N HIS A 311 -4.84 5.48 -3.20
CA HIS A 311 -4.95 6.55 -4.17
C HIS A 311 -3.65 7.35 -4.16
N VAL A 312 -2.97 7.44 -5.30
CA VAL A 312 -1.74 8.21 -5.44
C VAL A 312 -1.84 9.20 -6.59
N VAL A 313 -1.32 10.41 -6.41
CA VAL A 313 -1.30 11.44 -7.44
C VAL A 313 -0.07 12.32 -7.31
N ASN A 314 0.52 12.68 -8.44
CA ASN A 314 1.60 13.67 -8.52
C ASN A 314 1.01 15.08 -8.68
N ALA A 315 1.61 16.09 -8.06
CA ALA A 315 1.23 17.47 -8.27
C ALA A 315 2.39 18.46 -8.04
N PRO A 316 2.42 19.58 -8.80
CA PRO A 316 3.52 20.55 -8.72
C PRO A 316 3.41 21.47 -7.50
N VAL A 317 2.33 21.33 -6.73
CA VAL A 317 2.01 22.17 -5.58
C VAL A 317 2.07 21.35 -4.30
N LEU A 318 2.52 22.00 -3.23
CA LEU A 318 2.43 21.49 -1.87
C LEU A 318 1.22 22.12 -1.19
N ALA A 319 0.25 21.30 -0.85
CA ALA A 319 -1.04 21.68 -0.29
C ALA A 319 -1.38 20.82 0.92
N ASP A 320 -2.05 21.43 1.88
CA ASP A 320 -2.58 20.72 3.03
C ASP A 320 -3.95 20.17 2.64
N VAL A 321 -4.04 18.86 2.45
CA VAL A 321 -5.27 18.17 2.07
C VAL A 321 -5.77 17.37 3.27
N PRO A 322 -6.98 17.65 3.81
CA PRO A 322 -7.50 16.93 4.97
C PRO A 322 -7.55 15.42 4.75
N GLY A 323 -7.08 14.67 5.75
CA GLY A 323 -7.18 13.22 5.79
C GLY A 323 -6.43 12.43 4.72
N ILE A 324 -5.50 13.05 3.98
CA ILE A 324 -4.54 12.28 3.19
C ILE A 324 -3.62 11.47 4.10
N CYS A 325 -3.10 10.38 3.59
CA CYS A 325 -2.08 9.59 4.27
C CYS A 325 -0.74 10.32 4.29
N GLY A 326 -0.42 11.11 3.27
CA GLY A 326 0.82 11.86 3.27
C GLY A 326 1.06 12.63 1.98
N VAL A 327 1.93 13.63 2.05
CA VAL A 327 2.56 14.27 0.88
C VAL A 327 4.08 14.27 1.05
N VAL A 328 4.80 13.87 0.00
CA VAL A 328 6.26 13.76 0.01
C VAL A 328 6.85 14.27 -1.30
N ALA A 329 7.82 15.18 -1.21
CA ALA A 329 8.58 15.65 -2.36
C ALA A 329 9.38 14.48 -2.97
N GLY A 330 9.17 14.19 -4.26
CA GLY A 330 9.78 13.04 -4.92
C GLY A 330 9.26 11.68 -4.42
N GLY A 331 8.13 11.66 -3.69
CA GLY A 331 7.61 10.46 -3.03
C GLY A 331 7.05 9.39 -3.95
N ILE A 332 6.72 9.75 -5.20
CA ILE A 332 6.30 8.82 -6.26
C ILE A 332 7.24 8.98 -7.46
N VAL A 333 7.38 10.22 -7.96
CA VAL A 333 8.28 10.58 -9.05
C VAL A 333 9.09 11.81 -8.66
N GLU A 334 10.37 11.84 -9.01
CA GLU A 334 11.24 12.99 -8.76
C GLU A 334 10.72 14.28 -9.42
N GLY A 335 10.91 15.42 -8.75
CA GLY A 335 10.57 16.76 -9.26
C GLY A 335 9.15 17.24 -8.97
N THR A 336 8.29 16.40 -8.37
CA THR A 336 6.89 16.73 -8.03
C THR A 336 6.56 16.25 -6.61
N TYR A 337 5.42 16.68 -6.05
CA TYR A 337 4.92 16.17 -4.78
C TYR A 337 4.01 14.97 -5.03
N GLY A 338 4.30 13.85 -4.38
CA GLY A 338 3.42 12.70 -4.39
C GLY A 338 2.44 12.76 -3.22
N TYR A 339 1.15 12.69 -3.49
CA TYR A 339 0.09 12.60 -2.50
C TYR A 339 -0.39 11.16 -2.40
N GLU A 340 -0.58 10.67 -1.18
CA GLU A 340 -1.16 9.37 -0.88
C GLU A 340 -2.44 9.57 -0.09
N ALA A 341 -3.52 8.93 -0.50
CA ALA A 341 -4.75 8.77 0.25
C ALA A 341 -5.17 7.29 0.22
N GLY A 342 -6.09 6.90 1.09
CA GLY A 342 -6.50 5.51 1.15
C GLY A 342 -7.96 5.31 1.53
N GLN A 343 -8.57 4.29 0.93
CA GLN A 343 -9.90 3.82 1.24
C GLN A 343 -9.77 2.46 1.94
N SER A 344 -10.22 2.39 3.19
CA SER A 344 -9.87 1.31 4.13
C SER A 344 -10.28 -0.09 3.66
N ALA A 345 -11.44 -0.19 3.00
CA ALA A 345 -11.95 -1.44 2.47
C ALA A 345 -12.76 -1.15 1.19
N VAL A 346 -12.55 -1.99 0.16
CA VAL A 346 -13.32 -1.96 -1.10
C VAL A 346 -13.64 -3.40 -1.47
N GLY A 347 -12.64 -4.17 -1.91
CA GLY A 347 -12.79 -5.60 -2.16
C GLY A 347 -13.24 -6.39 -0.92
N ASP A 348 -12.79 -6.00 0.27
CA ASP A 348 -13.23 -6.62 1.54
C ASP A 348 -14.72 -6.40 1.82
N ILE A 349 -15.28 -5.25 1.42
CA ILE A 349 -16.72 -4.98 1.56
C ILE A 349 -17.50 -5.94 0.65
N PHE A 350 -16.99 -6.17 -0.56
CA PHE A 350 -17.61 -7.07 -1.51
C PHE A 350 -17.49 -8.52 -1.03
N ALA A 351 -16.33 -8.95 -0.55
CA ALA A 351 -16.15 -10.27 0.05
C ALA A 351 -17.11 -10.48 1.25
N TRP A 352 -17.18 -9.50 2.16
CA TRP A 352 -18.06 -9.55 3.32
C TRP A 352 -19.53 -9.77 2.94
N VAL A 353 -20.07 -8.99 1.98
CA VAL A 353 -21.48 -9.14 1.61
C VAL A 353 -21.74 -10.46 0.90
N LEU A 354 -20.78 -10.98 0.13
CA LEU A 354 -20.90 -12.30 -0.51
C LEU A 354 -20.90 -13.44 0.50
N GLU A 355 -20.09 -13.34 1.55
CA GLU A 355 -19.97 -14.36 2.59
C GLU A 355 -21.11 -14.33 3.60
N GLN A 356 -21.56 -13.13 3.99
CA GLN A 356 -22.48 -12.93 5.11
C GLN A 356 -23.90 -12.54 4.69
N GLY A 357 -24.06 -11.95 3.51
CA GLY A 357 -25.29 -11.29 3.06
C GLY A 357 -26.08 -12.04 1.99
N VAL A 358 -25.61 -13.21 1.54
CA VAL A 358 -26.21 -13.93 0.40
C VAL A 358 -26.96 -15.18 0.86
N PRO A 359 -28.27 -15.32 0.56
CA PRO A 359 -29.04 -16.50 0.94
C PRO A 359 -28.70 -17.75 0.10
N ALA A 360 -29.12 -18.93 0.58
CA ALA A 360 -28.73 -20.22 0.01
C ALA A 360 -29.22 -20.48 -1.43
N ASP A 361 -30.32 -19.84 -1.85
CA ASP A 361 -30.83 -19.94 -3.22
C ASP A 361 -29.91 -19.26 -4.25
N TYR A 362 -29.20 -18.19 -3.86
CA TYR A 362 -28.16 -17.56 -4.71
C TYR A 362 -26.93 -18.46 -4.83
N LEU A 363 -26.55 -19.16 -3.77
CA LEU A 363 -25.47 -20.16 -3.82
C LEU A 363 -25.83 -21.29 -4.80
N ALA A 364 -27.07 -21.76 -4.76
CA ALA A 364 -27.58 -22.76 -5.70
C ALA A 364 -27.62 -22.22 -7.15
N GLU A 365 -28.12 -20.99 -7.37
CA GLU A 365 -28.14 -20.37 -8.70
C GLU A 365 -26.72 -20.20 -9.28
N ALA A 366 -25.76 -19.76 -8.46
CA ALA A 366 -24.36 -19.62 -8.88
C ALA A 366 -23.76 -20.98 -9.28
N ALA A 367 -23.99 -22.01 -8.47
CA ALA A 367 -23.54 -23.38 -8.75
C ALA A 367 -24.17 -23.95 -10.03
N ASP A 368 -25.48 -23.79 -10.22
CA ASP A 368 -26.20 -24.26 -11.41
C ASP A 368 -25.70 -23.60 -12.70
N ARG A 369 -25.21 -22.36 -12.60
CA ARG A 369 -24.65 -21.58 -13.71
C ARG A 369 -23.15 -21.78 -13.91
N GLY A 370 -22.46 -22.39 -12.95
CA GLY A 370 -21.00 -22.50 -12.95
C GLY A 370 -20.28 -21.15 -12.85
N GLU A 371 -20.90 -20.14 -12.22
CA GLU A 371 -20.33 -18.82 -11.98
C GLU A 371 -20.11 -18.59 -10.47
N ASP A 372 -19.16 -17.72 -10.09
CA ASP A 372 -19.01 -17.31 -8.69
C ASP A 372 -20.10 -16.29 -8.29
N LEU A 373 -20.30 -16.12 -6.97
CA LEU A 373 -21.32 -15.19 -6.45
C LEU A 373 -21.09 -13.75 -6.87
N HIS A 374 -19.82 -13.34 -7.01
CA HIS A 374 -19.48 -11.98 -7.40
C HIS A 374 -19.98 -11.68 -8.82
N THR A 375 -19.76 -12.62 -9.73
CA THR A 375 -20.27 -12.60 -11.12
C THR A 375 -21.79 -12.61 -11.13
N LEU A 376 -22.43 -13.46 -10.32
CA LEU A 376 -23.88 -13.56 -10.22
C LEU A 376 -24.52 -12.23 -9.79
N LEU A 377 -24.04 -11.64 -8.69
CA LEU A 377 -24.58 -10.38 -8.16
C LEU A 377 -24.25 -9.20 -9.08
N THR A 378 -23.05 -9.14 -9.67
CA THR A 378 -22.70 -8.12 -10.67
C THR A 378 -23.68 -8.15 -11.84
N ARG A 379 -23.98 -9.33 -12.38
CA ARG A 379 -24.93 -9.50 -13.49
C ARG A 379 -26.35 -9.07 -13.11
N LYS A 380 -26.83 -9.43 -11.91
CA LYS A 380 -28.16 -9.03 -11.42
C LYS A 380 -28.24 -7.52 -11.18
N ALA A 381 -27.20 -6.94 -10.60
CA ALA A 381 -27.10 -5.51 -10.32
C ALA A 381 -26.98 -4.65 -11.60
N ALA A 382 -26.29 -5.14 -12.64
CA ALA A 382 -26.00 -4.36 -13.84
C ALA A 382 -27.26 -3.85 -14.58
N GLY A 383 -28.37 -4.59 -14.51
CA GLY A 383 -29.63 -4.22 -15.15
C GLY A 383 -30.45 -3.16 -14.39
N GLN A 384 -30.05 -2.80 -13.17
CA GLN A 384 -30.80 -1.84 -12.36
C GLN A 384 -30.56 -0.40 -12.86
N PRO A 385 -31.60 0.47 -12.89
CA PRO A 385 -31.39 1.89 -13.08
C PRO A 385 -30.65 2.49 -11.88
N VAL A 386 -29.86 3.55 -12.10
CA VAL A 386 -29.20 4.28 -11.01
C VAL A 386 -30.24 4.79 -10.01
N GLY A 387 -30.06 4.48 -8.73
CA GLY A 387 -31.02 4.78 -7.66
C GLY A 387 -32.26 3.89 -7.62
N GLY A 388 -32.40 2.91 -8.52
CA GLY A 388 -33.57 2.03 -8.63
C GLY A 388 -33.82 1.15 -7.40
N HIS A 389 -32.77 0.83 -6.65
CA HIS A 389 -32.87 0.07 -5.40
C HIS A 389 -33.23 0.94 -4.18
N GLY A 390 -33.11 2.27 -4.28
CA GLY A 390 -33.46 3.20 -3.19
C GLY A 390 -32.57 3.12 -1.95
N LEU A 391 -31.32 2.66 -2.09
CA LEU A 391 -30.37 2.51 -0.98
C LEU A 391 -29.21 3.48 -1.10
N VAL A 392 -28.65 3.90 0.04
CA VAL A 392 -27.33 4.55 0.13
C VAL A 392 -26.55 3.85 1.25
N ALA A 393 -25.26 3.60 1.02
CA ALA A 393 -24.39 2.99 2.01
C ALA A 393 -23.14 3.85 2.28
N LEU A 394 -22.60 3.73 3.50
CA LEU A 394 -21.28 4.23 3.87
C LEU A 394 -20.28 3.08 3.86
N ASP A 395 -19.17 3.25 3.13
CA ASP A 395 -18.14 2.25 2.86
C ASP A 395 -17.17 2.00 4.03
N TRP A 396 -17.63 2.21 5.27
CA TRP A 396 -16.77 2.26 6.45
C TRP A 396 -16.75 0.97 7.26
N LEU A 397 -16.99 -0.18 6.63
CA LEU A 397 -17.02 -1.48 7.32
C LEU A 397 -15.69 -1.78 8.05
N ASN A 398 -14.59 -1.17 7.61
CA ASN A 398 -13.27 -1.24 8.25
C ASN A 398 -12.75 0.15 8.67
N GLY A 399 -13.65 1.01 9.15
CA GLY A 399 -13.37 2.42 9.45
C GLY A 399 -13.14 3.27 8.19
N ASN A 400 -12.69 4.51 8.38
CA ASN A 400 -12.36 5.43 7.28
C ASN A 400 -10.93 5.96 7.44
N ARG A 401 -10.06 5.71 6.45
CA ARG A 401 -8.71 6.28 6.42
C ARG A 401 -8.76 7.70 5.83
N SER A 402 -9.06 7.85 4.54
CA SER A 402 -9.26 9.16 3.93
C SER A 402 -10.76 9.45 3.71
N VAL A 403 -11.30 10.61 4.09
CA VAL A 403 -10.63 11.82 4.62
C VAL A 403 -10.82 12.02 6.13
N LEU A 404 -11.52 11.12 6.83
CA LEU A 404 -11.91 11.30 8.23
C LEU A 404 -10.83 10.83 9.22
N VAL A 405 -9.99 9.88 8.79
CA VAL A 405 -8.91 9.28 9.59
C VAL A 405 -9.42 8.77 10.94
N ASP A 406 -10.47 7.95 10.88
CA ASP A 406 -11.16 7.38 12.03
C ASP A 406 -11.44 5.88 11.83
N HIS A 407 -10.64 5.06 12.50
CA HIS A 407 -10.74 3.61 12.47
C HIS A 407 -11.92 3.05 13.30
N HIS A 408 -12.61 3.90 14.08
CA HIS A 408 -13.76 3.50 14.90
C HIS A 408 -15.11 3.64 14.18
N LEU A 409 -15.15 4.26 13.01
CA LEU A 409 -16.33 4.28 12.15
C LEU A 409 -16.71 2.86 11.68
N SER A 410 -17.98 2.68 11.32
CA SER A 410 -18.55 1.40 10.87
C SER A 410 -19.52 1.61 9.71
N GLY A 411 -19.80 0.54 8.95
CA GLY A 411 -20.69 0.59 7.79
C GLY A 411 -22.13 0.94 8.14
N VAL A 412 -22.79 1.70 7.26
CA VAL A 412 -24.21 2.08 7.38
C VAL A 412 -24.89 1.78 6.05
N ILE A 413 -26.11 1.24 6.09
CA ILE A 413 -26.97 1.05 4.92
C ILE A 413 -28.35 1.63 5.26
N VAL A 414 -28.82 2.60 4.49
CA VAL A 414 -30.14 3.23 4.66
C VAL A 414 -31.04 2.92 3.48
N GLY A 415 -32.36 2.96 3.71
CA GLY A 415 -33.38 2.74 2.67
C GLY A 415 -33.90 1.29 2.56
N LEU A 416 -33.51 0.40 3.46
CA LEU A 416 -33.98 -0.99 3.45
C LEU A 416 -35.52 -1.09 3.55
N THR A 417 -36.10 -1.98 2.74
CA THR A 417 -37.53 -2.31 2.76
C THR A 417 -37.72 -3.83 2.75
N LEU A 418 -38.96 -4.30 2.95
CA LEU A 418 -39.28 -5.73 2.82
C LEU A 418 -39.07 -6.28 1.39
N ALA A 419 -38.88 -5.41 0.40
CA ALA A 419 -38.64 -5.78 -0.98
C ALA A 419 -37.15 -5.83 -1.37
N THR A 420 -36.25 -5.35 -0.48
CA THR A 420 -34.81 -5.28 -0.77
C THR A 420 -34.22 -6.67 -0.98
N ARG A 421 -33.40 -6.80 -2.02
CA ARG A 421 -32.74 -8.05 -2.44
C ARG A 421 -31.21 -8.00 -2.25
N PRO A 422 -30.51 -9.14 -2.29
CA PRO A 422 -29.05 -9.17 -2.18
C PRO A 422 -28.33 -8.32 -3.25
N GLU A 423 -28.80 -8.32 -4.49
CA GLU A 423 -28.22 -7.51 -5.58
C GLU A 423 -28.39 -6.00 -5.37
N ASP A 424 -29.44 -5.57 -4.66
CA ASP A 424 -29.66 -4.17 -4.31
C ASP A 424 -28.60 -3.69 -3.31
N VAL A 425 -28.38 -4.49 -2.26
CA VAL A 425 -27.37 -4.22 -1.24
C VAL A 425 -25.98 -4.27 -1.85
N TYR A 426 -25.68 -5.28 -2.66
CA TYR A 426 -24.41 -5.38 -3.37
C TYR A 426 -24.14 -4.15 -4.24
N ARG A 427 -25.13 -3.71 -5.04
CA ARG A 427 -24.98 -2.52 -5.87
C ARG A 427 -24.75 -1.26 -5.04
N ALA A 428 -25.51 -1.06 -3.97
CA ALA A 428 -25.33 0.09 -3.08
C ALA A 428 -23.92 0.13 -2.47
N LEU A 429 -23.31 -1.03 -2.18
CA LEU A 429 -21.94 -1.11 -1.70
C LEU A 429 -20.90 -0.83 -2.80
N LEU A 430 -21.12 -1.26 -4.05
CA LEU A 430 -20.28 -0.83 -5.18
C LEU A 430 -20.31 0.69 -5.31
N GLU A 431 -21.51 1.28 -5.29
CA GLU A 431 -21.72 2.73 -5.41
C GLU A 431 -21.11 3.50 -4.24
N ALA A 432 -21.23 3.00 -3.01
CA ALA A 432 -20.60 3.58 -1.83
C ALA A 432 -19.07 3.69 -1.98
N THR A 433 -18.42 2.68 -2.56
CA THR A 433 -16.96 2.74 -2.76
C THR A 433 -16.56 3.81 -3.78
N ALA A 434 -17.36 4.01 -4.83
CA ALA A 434 -17.16 5.10 -5.78
C ALA A 434 -17.41 6.48 -5.14
N PHE A 435 -18.44 6.61 -4.29
CA PHE A 435 -18.69 7.83 -3.52
C PHE A 435 -17.55 8.15 -2.55
N GLY A 436 -17.01 7.15 -1.86
CA GLY A 436 -15.81 7.31 -1.02
C GLY A 436 -14.61 7.83 -1.82
N THR A 437 -14.36 7.27 -3.00
CA THR A 437 -13.32 7.79 -3.91
C THR A 437 -13.61 9.22 -4.40
N ARG A 438 -14.87 9.57 -4.65
CA ARG A 438 -15.25 10.94 -5.02
C ARG A 438 -14.95 11.94 -3.90
N VAL A 439 -15.22 11.59 -2.64
CA VAL A 439 -14.85 12.43 -1.48
C VAL A 439 -13.33 12.68 -1.47
N ILE A 440 -12.51 11.66 -1.73
CA ILE A 440 -11.05 11.80 -1.79
C ILE A 440 -10.64 12.73 -2.93
N ALA A 441 -11.18 12.53 -4.13
CA ALA A 441 -10.89 13.38 -5.29
C ALA A 441 -11.27 14.84 -5.05
N GLU A 442 -12.48 15.09 -4.53
CA GLU A 442 -12.96 16.45 -4.22
C GLU A 442 -12.14 17.11 -3.10
N ALA A 443 -11.62 16.34 -2.13
CA ALA A 443 -10.74 16.86 -1.10
C ALA A 443 -9.38 17.30 -1.66
N LEU A 444 -8.77 16.48 -2.53
CA LEU A 444 -7.54 16.83 -3.26
C LEU A 444 -7.74 18.14 -4.05
N GLU A 445 -8.81 18.21 -4.85
CA GLU A 445 -9.11 19.38 -5.67
C GLU A 445 -9.40 20.64 -4.86
N SER A 446 -10.12 20.50 -3.75
CA SER A 446 -10.38 21.61 -2.82
C SER A 446 -9.12 22.11 -2.13
N GLY A 447 -8.12 21.25 -1.92
CA GLY A 447 -6.78 21.62 -1.46
C GLY A 447 -5.91 22.26 -2.55
N GLY A 448 -6.35 22.27 -3.81
CA GLY A 448 -5.60 22.78 -4.96
C GLY A 448 -4.74 21.74 -5.68
N VAL A 449 -4.85 20.46 -5.31
CA VAL A 449 -4.20 19.35 -6.03
C VAL A 449 -5.05 18.99 -7.26
N PRO A 450 -4.53 19.14 -8.50
CA PRO A 450 -5.31 18.83 -9.69
C PRO A 450 -5.67 17.34 -9.76
N VAL A 451 -6.89 17.02 -10.24
CA VAL A 451 -7.29 15.66 -10.62
C VAL A 451 -7.98 15.70 -11.98
N HIS A 452 -7.26 15.34 -13.04
CA HIS A 452 -7.72 15.46 -14.43
C HIS A 452 -7.99 14.10 -15.10
N GLU A 453 -7.31 13.06 -14.63
CA GLU A 453 -7.45 11.69 -15.14
C GLU A 453 -7.58 10.74 -13.96
N PHE A 454 -8.49 9.76 -14.06
CA PHE A 454 -8.62 8.68 -13.10
C PHE A 454 -8.12 7.38 -13.74
N ILE A 455 -7.09 6.80 -13.15
CA ILE A 455 -6.44 5.59 -13.65
C ILE A 455 -6.64 4.50 -12.62
N VAL A 456 -7.02 3.30 -13.04
CA VAL A 456 -7.20 2.15 -12.15
C VAL A 456 -6.17 1.09 -12.46
N ALA A 457 -5.55 0.57 -11.41
CA ALA A 457 -4.76 -0.65 -11.42
C ALA A 457 -5.31 -1.65 -10.38
N GLY A 458 -4.92 -2.91 -10.48
CA GLY A 458 -5.31 -3.95 -9.53
C GLY A 458 -6.52 -4.80 -9.96
N GLY A 459 -6.79 -5.85 -9.20
CA GLY A 459 -7.69 -6.94 -9.59
C GLY A 459 -9.15 -6.52 -9.78
N LEU A 460 -9.59 -5.44 -9.13
CA LEU A 460 -10.97 -4.95 -9.23
C LEU A 460 -11.29 -4.30 -10.59
N ALA A 461 -10.28 -3.97 -11.40
CA ALA A 461 -10.47 -3.46 -12.76
C ALA A 461 -11.26 -4.41 -13.68
N LYS A 462 -11.34 -5.70 -13.32
CA LYS A 462 -12.08 -6.74 -14.05
C LYS A 462 -13.60 -6.65 -13.86
N ASN A 463 -14.08 -5.91 -12.86
CA ASN A 463 -15.51 -5.68 -12.66
C ASN A 463 -15.97 -4.48 -13.50
N GLU A 464 -16.47 -4.74 -14.70
CA GLU A 464 -16.92 -3.70 -15.64
C GLU A 464 -18.02 -2.80 -15.07
N LEU A 465 -18.95 -3.38 -14.28
CA LEU A 465 -20.01 -2.60 -13.62
C LEU A 465 -19.40 -1.59 -12.65
N LEU A 466 -18.46 -2.05 -11.80
CA LEU A 466 -17.78 -1.18 -10.84
C LEU A 466 -17.02 -0.06 -11.56
N MET A 467 -16.28 -0.38 -12.62
CA MET A 467 -15.53 0.64 -13.37
C MET A 467 -16.44 1.68 -14.02
N GLN A 468 -17.57 1.26 -14.60
CA GLN A 468 -18.56 2.19 -15.13
C GLN A 468 -19.19 3.05 -14.03
N ILE A 469 -19.51 2.48 -12.86
CA ILE A 469 -20.01 3.23 -11.70
C ILE A 469 -18.99 4.30 -11.28
N TYR A 470 -17.70 3.93 -11.15
CA TYR A 470 -16.64 4.89 -10.83
C TYR A 470 -16.56 6.01 -11.88
N SER A 471 -16.64 5.68 -13.17
CA SER A 471 -16.64 6.68 -14.25
C SER A 471 -17.79 7.67 -14.12
N ASP A 472 -19.01 7.16 -13.95
CA ASP A 472 -20.22 7.99 -13.84
C ASP A 472 -20.21 8.84 -12.57
N VAL A 473 -19.89 8.25 -11.41
CA VAL A 473 -19.86 8.92 -10.10
C VAL A 473 -18.80 10.03 -10.07
N LEU A 474 -17.61 9.78 -10.61
CA LEU A 474 -16.53 10.76 -10.65
C LEU A 474 -16.70 11.79 -11.78
N ARG A 475 -17.67 11.59 -12.68
CA ARG A 475 -17.86 12.36 -13.92
C ARG A 475 -16.59 12.45 -14.76
N ARG A 476 -15.79 11.39 -14.78
CA ARG A 476 -14.47 11.34 -15.43
C ARG A 476 -14.26 10.03 -16.20
N PRO A 477 -13.53 10.05 -17.31
CA PRO A 477 -13.08 8.82 -17.95
C PRO A 477 -12.20 8.00 -17.01
N VAL A 478 -12.33 6.68 -17.07
CA VAL A 478 -11.50 5.72 -16.34
C VAL A 478 -10.55 5.05 -17.32
N SER A 479 -9.25 5.31 -17.13
CA SER A 479 -8.16 4.60 -17.80
C SER A 479 -7.77 3.37 -16.97
N LEU A 480 -7.32 2.30 -17.62
CA LEU A 480 -6.83 1.09 -16.93
C LEU A 480 -5.34 0.88 -17.16
N ALA A 481 -4.62 0.46 -16.14
CA ALA A 481 -3.29 -0.12 -16.30
C ALA A 481 -3.41 -1.41 -17.14
N ALA A 482 -2.51 -1.63 -18.09
CA ALA A 482 -2.56 -2.82 -18.94
C ALA A 482 -1.97 -4.08 -18.27
N SER A 483 -1.14 -3.89 -17.24
CA SER A 483 -0.47 -4.99 -16.53
C SER A 483 -1.33 -5.51 -15.38
N ASP A 484 -1.46 -6.84 -15.30
CA ASP A 484 -1.99 -7.54 -14.13
C ASP A 484 -0.97 -7.61 -12.97
N GLN A 485 0.29 -7.18 -13.20
CA GLN A 485 1.40 -7.20 -12.25
C GLN A 485 1.92 -5.79 -11.92
N GLY A 486 0.99 -4.84 -11.73
CA GLY A 486 1.29 -3.41 -11.54
C GLY A 486 2.49 -3.11 -10.64
N PRO A 487 2.52 -3.58 -9.37
CA PRO A 487 3.64 -3.30 -8.46
C PRO A 487 4.96 -3.88 -8.98
N ALA A 488 5.00 -5.18 -9.30
CA ALA A 488 6.21 -5.84 -9.77
C ALA A 488 6.75 -5.26 -11.09
N LEU A 489 5.88 -4.89 -12.04
CA LEU A 489 6.29 -4.16 -13.25
C LEU A 489 6.86 -2.79 -12.89
N GLY A 490 6.23 -2.07 -11.96
CA GLY A 490 6.73 -0.80 -11.42
C GLY A 490 8.15 -0.94 -10.85
N SER A 491 8.40 -1.97 -10.05
CA SER A 491 9.73 -2.33 -9.57
C SER A 491 10.70 -2.62 -10.72
N ALA A 492 10.32 -3.43 -11.72
CA ALA A 492 11.19 -3.72 -12.86
C ALA A 492 11.56 -2.46 -13.68
N ILE A 493 10.68 -1.46 -13.74
CA ILE A 493 10.94 -0.13 -14.32
C ILE A 493 11.99 0.61 -13.49
N HIS A 494 11.86 0.64 -12.16
CA HIS A 494 12.84 1.24 -11.26
C HIS A 494 14.21 0.54 -11.34
N ALA A 495 14.23 -0.78 -11.50
CA ALA A 495 15.45 -1.56 -11.73
C ALA A 495 16.15 -1.14 -13.03
N ALA A 496 15.41 -0.80 -14.08
CA ALA A 496 15.98 -0.36 -15.35
C ALA A 496 16.62 1.04 -15.25
N VAL A 497 16.03 1.93 -14.46
CA VAL A 497 16.60 3.23 -14.11
C VAL A 497 17.88 3.06 -13.30
N ALA A 498 17.85 2.24 -12.24
CA ALA A 498 19.02 1.97 -11.41
C ALA A 498 20.18 1.33 -12.19
N ALA A 499 19.86 0.54 -13.22
CA ALA A 499 20.84 -0.05 -14.13
C ALA A 499 21.37 0.92 -15.21
N GLY A 500 20.82 2.14 -15.30
CA GLY A 500 21.19 3.15 -16.28
C GLY A 500 20.69 2.85 -17.70
N ALA A 501 19.70 1.97 -17.86
CA ALA A 501 19.13 1.67 -19.17
C ALA A 501 18.15 2.75 -19.65
N HIS A 502 17.56 3.48 -18.71
CA HIS A 502 16.74 4.67 -18.91
C HIS A 502 17.23 5.77 -17.96
N ALA A 503 17.08 7.03 -18.35
CA ALA A 503 17.63 8.16 -17.59
C ALA A 503 16.90 8.39 -16.26
N ASP A 504 15.58 8.22 -16.25
CA ASP A 504 14.70 8.46 -15.11
C ASP A 504 13.42 7.60 -15.21
N VAL A 505 12.62 7.64 -14.14
CA VAL A 505 11.37 6.86 -14.03
C VAL A 505 10.37 7.25 -15.12
N ARG A 506 10.29 8.53 -15.54
CA ARG A 506 9.36 8.98 -16.59
C ARG A 506 9.72 8.38 -17.94
N THR A 507 10.99 8.42 -18.31
CA THR A 507 11.54 7.86 -19.54
C THR A 507 11.36 6.35 -19.57
N ALA A 508 11.68 5.67 -18.46
CA ALA A 508 11.49 4.24 -18.34
C ALA A 508 10.00 3.85 -18.43
N THR A 509 9.12 4.59 -17.75
CA THR A 509 7.66 4.42 -17.81
C THR A 509 7.15 4.52 -19.25
N ALA A 510 7.55 5.56 -20.01
CA ALA A 510 7.13 5.73 -21.39
C ALA A 510 7.52 4.56 -22.30
N ALA A 511 8.65 3.90 -22.04
CA ALA A 511 9.14 2.77 -22.82
C ALA A 511 8.61 1.41 -22.34
N MET A 512 8.42 1.22 -21.04
CA MET A 512 8.25 -0.09 -20.40
C MET A 512 6.85 -0.34 -19.84
N SER A 513 5.90 0.55 -20.06
CA SER A 513 4.54 0.37 -19.54
C SER A 513 3.49 0.67 -20.60
N ARG A 514 2.27 0.22 -20.34
CA ARG A 514 1.11 0.48 -21.19
C ARG A 514 -0.10 0.80 -20.34
N ARG A 515 -0.88 1.75 -20.83
CA ARG A 515 -2.19 2.13 -20.30
C ARG A 515 -3.24 2.00 -21.39
N LEU A 516 -4.44 1.58 -21.02
CA LEU A 516 -5.64 1.61 -21.84
C LEU A 516 -6.40 2.89 -21.48
N PRO A 517 -6.31 3.95 -22.30
CA PRO A 517 -6.91 5.24 -21.97
C PRO A 517 -8.43 5.20 -22.11
N ALA A 518 -9.15 5.81 -21.16
CA ALA A 518 -10.59 6.06 -21.23
C ALA A 518 -11.42 4.83 -21.66
N VAL A 519 -11.16 3.67 -21.06
CA VAL A 519 -11.90 2.41 -21.32
C VAL A 519 -13.37 2.57 -20.95
N TYR A 520 -13.64 3.31 -19.88
CA TYR A 520 -14.98 3.71 -19.47
C TYR A 520 -15.10 5.22 -19.53
N THR A 521 -16.24 5.69 -20.03
CA THR A 521 -16.57 7.11 -20.12
C THR A 521 -17.88 7.36 -19.42
N PRO A 522 -18.03 8.51 -18.73
CA PRO A 522 -19.23 8.79 -17.96
C PRO A 522 -20.44 8.93 -18.89
N ASP A 523 -21.54 8.28 -18.54
CA ASP A 523 -22.84 8.59 -19.11
C ASP A 523 -23.44 9.79 -18.37
N ALA A 524 -23.75 10.87 -19.09
CA ALA A 524 -24.22 12.11 -18.49
C ALA A 524 -25.51 11.94 -17.67
N SER A 525 -26.44 11.09 -18.12
CA SER A 525 -27.71 10.86 -17.42
C SER A 525 -27.52 10.04 -16.14
N ARG A 526 -26.62 9.05 -16.17
CA ARG A 526 -26.25 8.27 -14.98
C ARG A 526 -25.46 9.12 -14.00
N ALA A 527 -24.53 9.94 -14.49
CA ALA A 527 -23.75 10.88 -13.68
C ALA A 527 -24.66 11.87 -12.94
N ASP A 528 -25.67 12.45 -13.59
CA ASP A 528 -26.62 13.35 -12.93
C ASP A 528 -27.45 12.63 -11.86
N ALA A 529 -27.83 11.37 -12.09
CA ALA A 529 -28.50 10.56 -11.07
C ALA A 529 -27.56 10.21 -9.89
N TYR A 530 -26.28 9.94 -10.17
CA TYR A 530 -25.28 9.71 -9.14
C TYR A 530 -24.94 10.97 -8.34
N ASP A 531 -25.00 12.16 -8.93
CA ASP A 531 -24.85 13.42 -8.19
C ASP A 531 -25.93 13.58 -7.12
N ALA A 532 -27.18 13.21 -7.43
CA ALA A 532 -28.27 13.23 -6.45
C ALA A 532 -28.03 12.23 -5.31
N LEU A 533 -27.61 11.00 -5.62
CA LEU A 533 -27.26 10.00 -4.60
C LEU A 533 -26.02 10.40 -3.79
N PHE A 534 -25.03 11.03 -4.42
CA PHE A 534 -23.82 11.49 -3.76
C PHE A 534 -24.13 12.60 -2.76
N ALA A 535 -25.10 13.48 -3.04
CA ALA A 535 -25.57 14.47 -2.07
C ALA A 535 -26.12 13.81 -0.79
N GLU A 536 -26.92 12.75 -0.93
CA GLU A 536 -27.41 11.97 0.20
C GLU A 536 -26.27 11.24 0.93
N TYR A 537 -25.34 10.64 0.19
CA TYR A 537 -24.13 10.05 0.75
C TYR A 537 -23.33 11.07 1.57
N ARG A 538 -23.16 12.30 1.08
CA ARG A 538 -22.46 13.39 1.80
C ARG A 538 -23.18 13.78 3.09
N LEU A 539 -24.51 13.86 3.09
CA LEU A 539 -25.28 14.13 4.31
C LEU A 539 -25.07 13.05 5.36
N LEU A 540 -25.11 11.77 4.97
CA LEU A 540 -24.87 10.64 5.86
C LEU A 540 -23.42 10.61 6.35
N HIS A 541 -22.47 10.81 5.44
CA HIS A 541 -21.04 10.89 5.71
C HIS A 541 -20.78 11.96 6.78
N ASP A 542 -21.24 13.19 6.58
CA ASP A 542 -20.96 14.28 7.52
C ASP A 542 -21.71 14.11 8.85
N HIS A 543 -22.90 13.51 8.84
CA HIS A 543 -23.66 13.21 10.05
C HIS A 543 -22.95 12.18 10.94
N PHE A 544 -22.65 11.00 10.39
CA PHE A 544 -22.07 9.90 11.16
C PHE A 544 -20.58 10.08 11.46
N ALA A 545 -19.90 11.00 10.76
CA ALA A 545 -18.51 11.35 11.07
C ALA A 545 -18.35 12.02 12.45
N VAL A 546 -19.38 12.72 12.96
CA VAL A 546 -19.25 13.53 14.19
C VAL A 546 -20.30 13.26 15.26
N ASP A 547 -21.37 12.53 14.98
CA ASP A 547 -22.45 12.28 15.97
C ASP A 547 -22.03 11.34 17.13
N GLY A 548 -20.92 10.63 16.95
CA GLY A 548 -20.36 9.64 17.86
C GLY A 548 -21.22 8.39 18.05
N LEU A 549 -22.29 8.19 17.28
CA LEU A 549 -23.16 7.03 17.38
C LEU A 549 -22.38 5.75 17.10
N LEU A 550 -21.63 5.74 16.00
CA LEU A 550 -20.86 4.58 15.57
C LEU A 550 -19.77 4.22 16.60
N HIS A 551 -19.10 5.21 17.19
CA HIS A 551 -18.14 5.00 18.29
C HIS A 551 -18.80 4.40 19.54
N ARG A 552 -19.97 4.91 19.93
CA ARG A 552 -20.72 4.37 21.09
C ARG A 552 -21.15 2.93 20.87
N LEU A 553 -21.61 2.56 19.67
CA LEU A 553 -21.96 1.18 19.34
C LEU A 553 -20.74 0.25 19.45
N ARG A 554 -19.58 0.69 18.96
CA ARG A 554 -18.33 -0.06 19.12
C ARG A 554 -17.92 -0.21 20.59
N SER A 555 -18.01 0.86 21.38
CA SER A 555 -17.71 0.83 22.82
C SER A 555 -18.63 -0.13 23.60
N ILE A 556 -19.93 -0.17 23.28
CA ILE A 556 -20.88 -1.11 23.88
C ILE A 556 -20.48 -2.56 23.55
N ARG A 557 -20.15 -2.84 22.28
CA ARG A 557 -19.67 -4.17 21.84
C ARG A 557 -18.40 -4.58 22.61
N ASP A 558 -17.41 -3.70 22.65
CA ASP A 558 -16.11 -3.99 23.23
C ASP A 558 -16.22 -4.24 24.75
N THR A 559 -17.06 -3.48 25.45
CA THR A 559 -17.36 -3.68 26.88
C THR A 559 -18.03 -5.03 27.14
N THR A 560 -18.95 -5.44 26.26
CA THR A 560 -19.67 -6.72 26.40
C THR A 560 -18.72 -7.92 26.22
N HIS A 561 -17.68 -7.78 25.40
CA HIS A 561 -16.71 -8.86 25.15
C HIS A 561 -15.59 -8.95 26.19
N THR A 562 -15.33 -7.91 26.98
CA THR A 562 -14.33 -7.95 28.05
C THR A 562 -14.92 -8.42 29.39
N GLU A 563 -16.23 -8.33 29.58
CA GLU A 563 -16.93 -8.76 30.80
C GLU A 563 -17.48 -10.21 30.75
N GLY A 564 -17.41 -10.89 29.59
CA GLY A 564 -17.85 -12.28 29.40
C GLY A 564 -16.69 -13.21 29.08
#